data_AF-A0A1F4W1Q6-F1
#
_entry.id   AF-A0A1F4W1Q6-F1
#
_cell.length_a   1.000
_cell.length_b   1.000
_cell.length_c   1.000
_cell.angle_alpha   90.00
_cell.angle_beta   90.00
_cell.angle_gamma   90.00
#
_symmetry.space_group_name_H-M   'P 1'
#
loop_
_entity.id
_entity.type
_entity.pdbx_description
1 polymer ?
#
loop_
_entity_poly.entity_id
_entity_poly.type
_entity_poly.pdbx_seq_one_letter_code
_entity_poly.pdbx_strand_id
1 'polypeptide(L)'
;MQISKKDIQIQITITNDATIQKLNKDFRKKDFPTDVLSFELNERVGEDGKMLLGEVIINKDQAQRQAAEYGNDLEHELADLAAHGVLHLLGVHHEEEK
;
A
#
# COMPACT_ATOMS: atom_id res chain seq x y z
N MET A 1 -19.45 3.83 24.18
CA MET A 1 -18.92 3.48 22.85
C MET A 1 -18.29 2.11 22.94
N GLN A 2 -18.95 1.08 22.42
CA GLN A 2 -18.40 -0.28 22.39
C GLN A 2 -17.59 -0.42 21.10
N ILE A 3 -16.26 -0.44 21.20
CA ILE A 3 -15.41 -0.78 20.06
C ILE A 3 -15.50 -2.30 19.90
N SER A 4 -16.32 -2.77 18.97
CA SER A 4 -16.36 -4.18 18.57
C SER A 4 -15.01 -4.52 17.92
N LYS A 5 -14.21 -5.40 18.55
CA LYS A 5 -13.04 -6.00 17.90
C LYS A 5 -13.52 -6.81 16.69
N LYS A 6 -13.30 -6.28 15.49
CA LYS A 6 -13.38 -7.06 14.25
C LYS A 6 -11.97 -7.52 13.94
N ASP A 7 -11.80 -8.81 13.64
CA ASP A 7 -10.55 -9.30 13.09
C ASP A 7 -10.46 -8.88 11.62
N ILE A 8 -9.52 -7.98 11.34
CA ILE A 8 -9.28 -7.39 10.03
C ILE A 8 -7.89 -7.85 9.57
N GLN A 9 -7.76 -8.12 8.27
CA GLN A 9 -6.52 -8.47 7.62
C GLN A 9 -6.17 -7.42 6.56
N ILE A 10 -4.89 -7.13 6.41
CA ILE A 10 -4.32 -6.31 5.35
C ILE A 10 -3.16 -7.11 4.76
N GLN A 11 -3.06 -7.14 3.44
CA GLN A 11 -1.90 -7.71 2.75
C GLN A 11 -0.93 -6.59 2.40
N ILE A 12 0.36 -6.78 2.68
CA ILE A 12 1.43 -5.87 2.28
C ILE A 12 2.42 -6.63 1.41
N THR A 13 2.61 -6.15 0.18
CA THR A 13 3.50 -6.75 -0.80
C THR A 13 4.61 -5.77 -1.14
N ILE A 14 5.87 -6.16 -0.91
CA ILE A 14 7.03 -5.36 -1.31
C ILE A 14 7.52 -5.88 -2.67
N THR A 15 7.67 -4.99 -3.63
CA THR A 15 8.02 -5.31 -5.02
C THR A 15 9.03 -4.32 -5.61
N ASN A 16 9.23 -4.36 -6.93
CA ASN A 16 10.18 -3.53 -7.68
C ASN A 16 9.48 -2.63 -8.73
N ASP A 17 10.25 -1.75 -9.37
CA ASP A 17 9.75 -0.81 -10.39
C ASP A 17 8.98 -1.49 -11.52
N ALA A 18 9.55 -2.58 -12.07
CA ALA A 18 8.98 -3.27 -13.22
C ALA A 18 7.60 -3.88 -12.88
N THR A 19 7.49 -4.50 -11.72
CA THR A 19 6.22 -5.09 -11.27
C THR A 19 5.18 -4.02 -10.97
N ILE A 20 5.53 -2.97 -10.21
CA ILE A 20 4.53 -1.97 -9.85
C ILE A 20 4.11 -1.11 -11.05
N GLN A 21 5.01 -0.83 -12.00
CA GLN A 21 4.67 -0.12 -13.24
C GLN A 21 3.64 -0.91 -14.05
N LYS A 22 3.84 -2.23 -14.17
CA LYS A 22 2.86 -3.10 -14.84
C LYS A 22 1.50 -3.01 -14.17
N LEU A 23 1.46 -3.10 -12.83
CA LEU A 23 0.21 -2.98 -12.07
C LEU A 23 -0.43 -1.59 -12.23
N ASN A 24 0.36 -0.52 -12.18
CA ASN A 24 -0.11 0.86 -12.35
C ASN A 24 -0.72 1.06 -13.75
N LYS A 25 -0.11 0.46 -14.77
CA LYS A 25 -0.64 0.45 -16.13
C LYS A 25 -1.93 -0.36 -16.23
N ASP A 26 -1.95 -1.56 -15.68
CA ASP A 26 -3.08 -2.48 -15.81
C ASP A 26 -4.33 -1.94 -15.09
N PHE A 27 -4.15 -1.41 -13.87
CA PHE A 27 -5.26 -0.99 -13.00
C PHE A 27 -5.56 0.52 -13.03
N ARG A 28 -4.55 1.40 -13.16
CA ARG A 28 -4.74 2.88 -13.17
C ARG A 28 -4.51 3.53 -14.54
N LYS A 29 -4.14 2.75 -15.57
CA LYS A 29 -3.80 3.24 -16.92
C LYS A 29 -2.64 4.24 -16.94
N LYS A 30 -1.75 4.16 -15.95
CA LYS A 30 -0.56 4.99 -15.78
C LYS A 30 0.69 4.14 -16.02
N ASP A 31 1.38 4.35 -17.15
CA ASP A 31 2.54 3.55 -17.56
C ASP A 31 3.86 4.11 -17.02
N PHE A 32 3.96 4.21 -15.70
CA PHE A 32 5.18 4.59 -14.97
C PHE A 32 5.19 3.93 -13.58
N PRO A 33 6.37 3.66 -13.00
CA PRO A 33 6.46 3.13 -11.64
C PRO A 33 5.97 4.18 -10.63
N THR A 34 5.15 3.76 -9.67
CA THR A 34 4.77 4.58 -8.51
C THR A 34 5.49 4.06 -7.26
N ASP A 35 5.43 4.81 -6.18
CA ASP A 35 5.88 4.43 -4.84
C ASP A 35 5.00 3.34 -4.19
N VAL A 36 3.68 3.51 -4.24
CA VAL A 36 2.71 2.62 -3.60
C VAL A 36 1.39 2.54 -4.38
N LEU A 37 0.76 1.36 -4.36
CA LEU A 37 -0.61 1.14 -4.82
C LEU A 37 -1.44 0.55 -3.68
N SER A 38 -2.66 1.03 -3.51
CA SER A 38 -3.60 0.51 -2.51
C SER A 38 -4.86 0.01 -3.21
N PHE A 39 -5.22 -1.24 -2.96
CA PHE A 39 -6.39 -1.90 -3.53
C PHE A 39 -7.36 -2.27 -2.42
N GLU A 40 -8.49 -1.56 -2.35
CA GLU A 40 -9.58 -1.90 -1.43
C GLU A 40 -10.32 -3.15 -1.93
N LEU A 41 -10.49 -4.13 -1.04
CA LEU A 41 -11.20 -5.37 -1.35
C LEU A 41 -12.48 -5.50 -0.52
N ASN A 42 -12.40 -5.23 0.79
CA ASN A 42 -13.53 -5.34 1.72
C ASN A 42 -14.24 -6.71 1.69
N GLU A 43 -13.49 -7.79 1.53
CA GLU A 43 -14.00 -9.15 1.38
C GLU A 43 -13.84 -9.97 2.67
N ARG A 44 -14.68 -10.98 2.89
CA ARG A 44 -14.46 -11.97 3.93
C ARG A 44 -13.65 -13.13 3.36
N VAL A 45 -12.48 -13.38 3.93
CA VAL A 45 -11.55 -14.42 3.48
C VAL A 45 -11.28 -15.42 4.61
N GLY A 46 -10.94 -16.66 4.22
CA GLY A 46 -10.63 -17.74 5.16
C GLY A 46 -11.86 -18.39 5.81
N GLU A 47 -11.66 -19.57 6.39
CA GLU A 47 -12.70 -20.27 7.18
C GLU A 47 -13.03 -19.54 8.49
N ASP A 48 -12.12 -18.68 8.96
CA ASP A 48 -12.30 -17.82 10.12
C ASP A 48 -13.12 -16.55 9.81
N GLY A 49 -13.43 -16.30 8.54
CA GLY A 49 -14.32 -15.22 8.09
C GLY A 49 -13.78 -13.82 8.37
N LYS A 50 -12.46 -13.67 8.49
CA LYS A 50 -11.81 -12.37 8.71
C LYS A 50 -12.06 -11.44 7.54
N MET A 51 -12.16 -10.15 7.85
CA MET A 51 -12.37 -9.12 6.83
C MET A 51 -11.01 -8.70 6.25
N LEU A 52 -10.75 -9.03 5.00
CA LEU A 52 -9.63 -8.48 4.23
C LEU A 52 -10.00 -7.08 3.77
N LEU A 53 -9.36 -6.07 4.38
CA LEU A 53 -9.59 -4.68 4.02
C LEU A 53 -9.07 -4.40 2.61
N GLY A 54 -7.89 -4.92 2.29
CA GLY A 54 -7.27 -4.72 0.98
C GLY A 54 -5.81 -5.14 0.95
N GLU A 55 -5.14 -4.71 -0.11
CA GLU A 55 -3.72 -4.93 -0.36
C GLU A 55 -2.98 -3.61 -0.59
N VAL A 56 -1.82 -3.46 0.04
CA VAL A 56 -0.86 -2.37 -0.17
C VAL A 56 0.37 -2.94 -0.87
N ILE A 57 0.70 -2.42 -2.04
CA ILE A 57 1.85 -2.85 -2.85
C ILE A 57 2.87 -1.71 -2.86
N ILE A 58 4.05 -1.97 -2.31
CA ILE A 58 5.11 -0.97 -2.10
C ILE A 58 6.27 -1.25 -3.05
N ASN A 59 6.76 -0.20 -3.71
CA ASN A 59 7.91 -0.25 -4.58
C ASN A 59 9.21 0.01 -3.80
N LYS A 60 9.97 -1.05 -3.57
CA LYS A 60 11.25 -0.98 -2.85
C LYS A 60 12.27 -0.10 -3.57
N ASP A 61 12.30 -0.13 -4.90
CA ASP A 61 13.30 0.62 -5.67
C ASP A 61 13.06 2.13 -5.53
N GLN A 62 11.78 2.56 -5.51
CA GLN A 62 11.43 3.96 -5.21
C GLN A 62 11.72 4.31 -3.76
N ALA A 63 11.34 3.45 -2.80
CA ALA A 63 11.63 3.68 -1.38
C ALA A 63 13.15 3.85 -1.12
N GLN A 64 14.00 3.09 -1.84
CA GLN A 64 15.46 3.26 -1.76
C GLN A 64 15.93 4.61 -2.31
N ARG A 65 15.32 5.11 -3.39
CA ARG A 65 15.63 6.44 -3.93
C ARG A 65 15.20 7.55 -2.97
N GLN A 66 13.98 7.45 -2.42
CA GLN A 66 13.44 8.38 -1.43
C GLN A 66 14.29 8.41 -0.15
N ALA A 67 14.68 7.24 0.37
CA ALA A 67 15.55 7.12 1.54
C ALA A 67 16.86 7.89 1.33
N ALA A 68 17.50 7.69 0.17
CA ALA A 68 18.73 8.40 -0.19
C ALA A 68 18.53 9.91 -0.38
N GLU A 69 17.40 10.33 -0.95
CA GLU A 69 17.07 11.74 -1.19
C GLU A 69 16.76 12.49 0.12
N TYR A 70 16.01 11.87 1.02
CA TYR A 70 15.54 12.46 2.28
C TYR A 70 16.51 12.24 3.45
N GLY A 71 17.54 11.42 3.26
CA GLY A 71 18.51 11.08 4.31
C GLY A 71 17.92 10.14 5.37
N ASN A 72 16.90 9.36 5.02
CA ASN A 72 16.26 8.37 5.86
C ASN A 72 16.86 6.97 5.61
N ASP A 73 16.57 6.02 6.49
CA ASP A 73 16.82 4.61 6.20
C ASP A 73 15.65 3.99 5.40
N LEU A 74 15.93 2.87 4.73
CA LEU A 74 14.92 2.19 3.91
C LEU A 74 13.74 1.67 4.74
N GLU A 75 13.97 1.28 5.99
CA GLU A 75 12.91 0.74 6.85
C GLU A 75 11.89 1.82 7.20
N HIS A 76 12.36 3.06 7.41
CA HIS A 76 11.55 4.24 7.64
C HIS A 76 10.65 4.54 6.44
N GLU A 77 11.23 4.61 5.22
CA GLU A 77 10.44 4.87 4.00
C GLU A 77 9.42 3.77 3.74
N LEU A 78 9.79 2.49 3.95
CA LEU A 78 8.85 1.38 3.81
C LEU A 78 7.71 1.46 4.85
N ALA A 79 8.01 1.88 6.09
CA ALA A 79 7.01 2.06 7.13
C ALA A 79 6.05 3.22 6.81
N ASP A 80 6.57 4.33 6.29
CA ASP A 80 5.77 5.48 5.87
C ASP A 80 4.87 5.14 4.68
N LEU A 81 5.39 4.46 3.66
CA LEU A 81 4.60 3.99 2.52
C LEU A 81 3.55 2.96 2.94
N ALA A 82 3.87 2.07 3.88
CA ALA A 82 2.89 1.12 4.44
C ALA A 82 1.78 1.85 5.20
N ALA A 83 2.13 2.81 6.07
CA ALA A 83 1.16 3.61 6.81
C ALA A 83 0.27 4.42 5.85
N HIS A 84 0.87 5.07 4.85
CA HIS A 84 0.17 5.81 3.82
C HIS A 84 -0.80 4.91 3.04
N GLY A 85 -0.36 3.74 2.58
CA GLY A 85 -1.21 2.80 1.87
C GLY A 85 -2.38 2.30 2.73
N VAL A 86 -2.14 2.01 4.01
CA VAL A 86 -3.21 1.63 4.94
C VAL A 86 -4.21 2.77 5.17
N LEU A 87 -3.76 4.02 5.23
CA LEU A 87 -4.65 5.18 5.34
C LEU A 87 -5.59 5.29 4.13
N HIS A 88 -5.08 5.05 2.91
CA HIS A 88 -5.93 4.97 1.71
C HIS A 88 -6.96 3.85 1.81
N LEU A 89 -6.57 2.66 2.28
CA LEU A 89 -7.53 1.56 2.49
C LEU A 89 -8.63 1.90 3.51
N LEU A 90 -8.41 2.87 4.39
CA LEU A 90 -9.40 3.36 5.36
C LEU A 90 -10.24 4.53 4.82
N GLY A 91 -10.10 4.89 3.54
CA GLY A 91 -10.79 6.00 2.90
C GLY A 91 -10.22 7.38 3.27
N VAL A 92 -9.04 7.43 3.89
CA VAL A 92 -8.31 8.68 4.12
C VAL A 92 -7.45 8.96 2.91
N HIS A 93 -7.99 9.74 1.99
CA HIS A 93 -7.26 10.16 0.80
C HIS A 93 -6.52 11.47 1.07
N HIS A 94 -5.19 11.47 0.89
CA HIS A 94 -4.45 12.70 0.63
C HIS A 94 -4.30 12.85 -0.89
N GLU A 95 -4.83 13.95 -1.44
CA GLU A 95 -4.52 14.40 -2.80
C GLU A 95 -3.11 14.99 -2.83
N GLU A 96 -2.10 14.15 -2.71
CA GLU A 96 -0.74 14.50 -3.15
C GLU A 96 -0.21 13.32 -3.97
N GLU A 97 -0.72 13.17 -5.19
CA GLU A 97 0.02 12.44 -6.22
C GLU A 97 1.22 13.33 -6.60
N LYS A 98 2.42 13.01 -6.11
CA LYS A 98 3.68 13.51 -6.67
C LYS A 98 4.20 12.57 -7.75
#